data_AF-A0A534R7E8-F1
#
_entry.id   AF-A0A534R7E8-F1
#
_cell.length_a   1.000
_cell.length_b   1.000
_cell.length_c   1.000
_cell.angle_alpha   90.00
_cell.angle_beta   90.00
_cell.angle_gamma   90.00
#
_symmetry.space_group_name_H-M   'P 1'
#
loop_
_entity.id
_entity.type
_entity.pdbx_description
1 polymer ?
#
loop_
_entity_poly.entity_id
_entity_poly.type
_entity_poly.pdbx_seq_one_letter_code
_entity_poly.pdbx_strand_id
1 'polypeptide(L)'
;MGNVAEAEEAAAVVFICDREGAALERRERCLKLAGIAYRIQAERRPSGTYYKIHVPGHDAVAAHLALQMGGCGRAAKLRQGENSWSATLSDIVRAVWDEVALLLGRVTDLVRGVAPRLLPRPAETNPT
;
A
#
# COMPACT_ATOMS: atom_id res chain seq x y z
N MET A 1 24.96 24.72 31.46
CA MET A 1 23.85 25.04 30.53
C MET A 1 23.27 23.73 30.04
N GLY A 2 21.96 23.57 30.21
CA GLY A 2 21.29 22.28 30.34
C GLY A 2 21.33 21.37 29.11
N ASN A 3 21.34 20.07 29.41
CA ASN A 3 20.97 18.97 28.52
C ASN A 3 19.58 19.26 27.91
N VAL A 4 19.54 19.71 26.66
CA VAL A 4 18.35 19.63 25.80
C VAL A 4 18.61 18.58 24.71
N ALA A 5 19.14 17.45 25.14
CA ALA A 5 19.02 16.17 24.45
C ALA A 5 18.00 15.35 25.26
N GLU A 6 16.83 15.94 25.51
CA GLU A 6 15.66 15.12 25.84
C GLU A 6 15.49 14.17 24.66
N ALA A 7 15.49 12.88 24.99
CA ALA A 7 15.32 11.76 24.09
C ALA A 7 14.20 12.05 23.07
N GLU A 8 14.54 12.61 21.91
CA GLU A 8 13.76 12.42 20.71
C GLU A 8 13.79 10.90 20.51
N GLU A 9 12.69 10.23 20.87
CA GLU A 9 12.45 8.83 20.56
C GLU A 9 13.00 8.57 19.17
N ALA A 10 14.03 7.72 19.08
CA ALA A 10 14.84 7.57 17.88
C ALA A 10 13.93 7.37 16.65
N ALA A 11 13.70 8.42 15.88
CA ALA A 11 12.71 8.40 14.81
C ALA A 11 13.33 7.74 13.58
N ALA A 12 12.69 6.70 13.07
CA ALA A 12 13.12 6.00 11.87
C ALA A 12 12.45 6.60 10.63
N VAL A 13 13.23 6.80 9.56
CA VAL A 13 12.69 7.15 8.25
C VAL A 13 12.33 5.87 7.51
N VAL A 14 11.05 5.66 7.27
CA VAL A 14 10.54 4.43 6.61
C VAL A 14 10.25 4.61 5.14
N PHE A 15 10.12 5.85 4.67
CA PHE A 15 9.84 6.15 3.27
C PHE A 15 10.27 7.56 2.87
N ILE A 16 10.70 7.72 1.60
CA ILE A 16 11.04 9.01 0.97
C ILE A 16 10.37 9.07 -0.40
N CYS A 17 9.68 10.16 -0.72
CA CYS A 17 9.21 10.46 -2.08
C CYS A 17 9.55 11.89 -2.51
N ASP A 18 9.62 12.09 -3.82
CA ASP A 18 9.87 13.35 -4.51
C ASP A 18 8.58 14.05 -4.97
N ARG A 19 7.42 13.45 -4.69
CA ARG A 19 6.10 13.97 -5.09
C ARG A 19 5.11 13.93 -3.93
N GLU A 20 4.38 15.02 -3.79
CA GLU A 20 3.15 15.09 -3.01
C GLU A 20 1.98 14.45 -3.77
N GLY A 21 0.88 14.13 -3.07
CA GLY A 21 -0.38 13.69 -3.67
C GLY A 21 -0.80 12.28 -3.26
N ALA A 22 -1.69 11.67 -4.06
CA ALA A 22 -2.41 10.44 -3.71
C ALA A 22 -1.51 9.27 -3.25
N ALA A 23 -0.28 9.19 -3.77
CA ALA A 23 0.68 8.18 -3.37
C ALA A 23 1.21 8.39 -1.93
N LEU A 24 1.44 9.64 -1.53
CA LEU A 24 1.81 10.00 -0.16
C LEU A 24 0.62 9.82 0.78
N GLU A 25 -0.56 10.28 0.39
CA GLU A 25 -1.80 10.13 1.17
C GLU A 25 -2.18 8.66 1.43
N ARG A 26 -1.94 7.78 0.45
CA ARG A 26 -2.18 6.33 0.62
C ARG A 26 -1.28 5.73 1.70
N ARG A 27 -0.03 6.18 1.77
CA ARG A 27 0.96 5.74 2.77
C ARG A 27 0.59 6.24 4.16
N GLU A 28 0.17 7.49 4.27
CA GLU A 28 -0.40 8.04 5.49
C GLU A 28 -1.60 7.23 5.96
N ARG A 29 -2.52 6.90 5.05
CA ARG A 29 -3.69 6.08 5.36
C ARG A 29 -3.29 4.70 5.87
N CYS A 30 -2.30 4.04 5.25
CA CYS A 30 -1.80 2.75 5.73
C CYS A 30 -1.25 2.83 7.16
N LEU A 31 -0.51 3.89 7.49
CA LEU A 31 0.03 4.09 8.84
C LEU A 31 -1.08 4.41 9.86
N LYS A 32 -2.05 5.26 9.48
CA LYS A 32 -3.25 5.53 10.31
C LYS A 32 -4.04 4.26 10.60
N LEU A 33 -4.28 3.43 9.59
CA LEU A 33 -5.03 2.17 9.74
C LEU A 33 -4.26 1.14 10.58
N ALA A 34 -2.93 1.17 10.53
CA ALA A 34 -2.08 0.34 11.38
C ALA A 34 -1.93 0.89 12.82
N GLY A 35 -2.48 2.07 13.12
CA GLY A 35 -2.36 2.71 14.42
C GLY A 35 -0.95 3.21 14.74
N ILE A 36 -0.12 3.44 13.72
CA ILE A 36 1.29 3.83 13.89
C ILE A 36 1.41 5.35 13.84
N ALA A 37 2.00 5.93 14.88
CA ALA A 37 2.31 7.35 14.92
C ALA A 37 3.32 7.70 13.83
N TYR A 38 3.08 8.80 13.10
CA TYR A 38 3.98 9.23 12.04
C TYR A 38 4.04 10.76 11.92
N ARG A 39 5.14 11.24 11.34
CA ARG A 39 5.34 12.66 11.00
C ARG A 39 5.88 12.75 9.58
N ILE A 40 5.38 13.71 8.81
CA ILE A 40 5.91 14.02 7.48
C ILE A 40 6.81 15.25 7.61
N GLN A 41 8.02 15.13 7.08
CA GLN A 41 8.96 16.23 6.94
C GLN A 41 9.21 16.53 5.46
N ALA A 42 8.90 17.75 5.04
CA ALA A 42 9.27 18.25 3.73
C ALA A 42 10.69 18.82 3.79
N GLU A 43 11.57 18.36 2.90
CA GLU A 43 12.94 18.84 2.73
C GLU A 43 13.09 19.40 1.32
N ARG A 44 13.43 20.69 1.22
CA ARG A 44 13.64 21.36 -0.07
C ARG A 44 15.10 21.23 -0.49
N ARG A 45 15.35 20.66 -1.67
CA ARG A 45 16.68 20.53 -2.29
C ARG A 45 16.70 21.21 -3.65
N PRO A 46 17.90 21.47 -4.23
CA PRO A 46 18.01 22.02 -5.58
C PRO A 46 17.31 21.17 -6.66
N SER A 47 17.21 19.85 -6.45
CA SER A 47 16.52 18.92 -7.36
C SER A 47 15.00 18.85 -7.18
N GLY A 48 14.45 19.47 -6.13
CA GLY A 48 13.02 19.43 -5.83
C GLY A 48 12.72 19.30 -4.33
N THR A 49 11.45 19.20 -4.00
CA THR A 49 10.98 18.94 -2.63
C THR A 49 10.84 17.44 -2.41
N TYR A 50 11.44 16.94 -1.33
CA TYR A 50 11.29 15.55 -0.91
C TYR A 50 10.48 15.49 0.38
N TYR A 51 9.67 14.46 0.52
CA TYR A 51 8.84 14.20 1.69
C TYR A 51 9.36 12.93 2.35
N LYS A 52 9.71 13.04 3.63
CA LYS A 52 10.15 11.91 4.46
C LYS A 52 9.09 11.57 5.47
N ILE A 53 8.79 10.28 5.58
CA ILE A 53 7.88 9.77 6.61
C ILE A 53 8.73 9.22 7.76
N HIS A 54 8.57 9.85 8.92
CA HIS A 54 9.19 9.47 10.18
C HIS A 54 8.18 8.71 11.03
N VAL A 55 8.64 7.66 11.70
CA VAL A 55 7.88 6.89 12.70
C VAL A 55 8.75 6.66 13.93
N PRO A 56 8.18 6.38 15.11
CA PRO A 56 8.96 5.93 16.26
C PRO A 56 9.82 4.72 15.90
N GLY A 57 11.07 4.68 16.38
CA GLY A 57 12.02 3.63 15.99
C GLY A 57 11.56 2.21 16.32
N HIS A 58 10.81 2.05 17.41
CA HIS A 58 10.21 0.76 17.79
C HIS A 58 9.14 0.28 16.79
N ASP A 59 8.46 1.21 16.11
CA ASP A 59 7.43 0.92 15.11
C ASP A 59 7.99 0.81 13.68
N ALA A 60 9.29 1.02 13.47
CA ALA A 60 9.88 1.06 12.13
C ALA A 60 9.58 -0.20 11.29
N VAL A 61 9.67 -1.38 11.92
CA VAL A 61 9.38 -2.66 11.25
C VAL A 61 7.89 -2.80 10.97
N ALA A 62 7.03 -2.48 11.94
CA ALA A 62 5.58 -2.53 11.77
C ALA A 62 5.10 -1.57 10.67
N ALA A 63 5.68 -0.36 10.63
CA ALA A 63 5.42 0.64 9.61
C ALA A 63 5.85 0.16 8.23
N HIS A 64 7.05 -0.43 8.13
CA HIS A 64 7.53 -1.01 6.87
C HIS A 64 6.58 -2.10 6.37
N LEU A 65 6.15 -3.01 7.24
CA LEU A 65 5.22 -4.09 6.90
C LEU A 65 3.83 -3.56 6.51
N ALA A 66 3.28 -2.61 7.27
CA ALA A 66 1.99 -1.99 6.95
C ALA A 66 2.01 -1.32 5.56
N LEU A 67 3.11 -0.66 5.21
CA LEU A 67 3.31 -0.07 3.90
C LEU A 67 3.44 -1.13 2.80
N GLN A 68 4.17 -2.23 3.02
CA GLN A 68 4.27 -3.32 2.05
C GLN A 68 2.90 -3.99 1.80
N MET A 69 2.19 -4.34 2.87
CA MET A 69 0.87 -4.99 2.83
C MET A 69 -0.19 -4.08 2.21
N GLY A 70 -0.10 -2.77 2.42
CA GLY A 70 -0.95 -1.76 1.77
C GLY A 70 -0.62 -1.50 0.30
N GLY A 71 0.29 -2.26 -0.32
CA GLY A 71 0.72 -2.09 -1.70
C GLY A 71 1.60 -0.84 -1.93
N CYS A 72 2.08 -0.21 -0.86
CA CYS A 72 2.89 1.01 -0.90
C CYS A 72 4.41 0.74 -0.92
N GLY A 73 4.82 -0.53 -0.87
CA GLY A 73 6.22 -0.96 -0.75
C GLY A 73 7.10 -0.71 -1.97
N ARG A 74 6.52 -0.51 -3.15
CA ARG A 74 7.27 -0.03 -4.32
C ARG A 74 7.35 1.49 -4.25
N ALA A 75 8.45 2.00 -3.69
CA ALA A 75 8.92 3.31 -4.10
C ALA A 75 9.10 3.22 -5.63
N ALA A 76 8.45 4.13 -6.37
CA ALA A 76 8.76 4.30 -7.77
C ALA A 76 10.27 4.50 -7.83
N LYS A 77 11.01 3.49 -8.29
CA LYS A 77 12.45 3.63 -8.50
C LYS A 77 12.62 4.94 -9.25
N LEU A 78 13.44 5.84 -8.72
CA LEU A 78 13.90 7.02 -9.43
C LEU A 78 14.62 6.51 -10.69
N ARG A 79 13.86 6.17 -11.73
CA ARG A 79 14.35 5.97 -13.08
C ARG A 79 14.60 7.37 -13.60
N GLN A 80 15.80 7.83 -13.32
CA GLN A 80 16.40 8.96 -13.97
C GLN A 80 16.39 8.67 -15.48
N GLY A 81 15.67 9.49 -16.24
CA GLY A 81 15.71 9.51 -17.70
C GLY A 81 14.78 8.50 -18.39
N GLU A 82 13.59 8.97 -18.76
CA GLU A 82 13.12 9.16 -20.14
C GLU A 82 11.60 9.18 -20.12
N ASN A 83 11.00 10.28 -20.57
CA ASN A 83 9.55 10.45 -20.74
C ASN A 83 9.05 9.51 -21.84
N SER A 84 9.00 8.20 -21.57
CA SER A 84 8.46 7.22 -22.49
C SER A 84 6.98 7.04 -22.19
N TRP A 85 6.13 7.46 -23.12
CA TRP A 85 4.66 7.31 -23.03
C TRP A 85 4.24 5.84 -22.88
N SER A 86 5.11 4.91 -23.28
CA SER A 86 4.93 3.47 -23.08
C SER A 86 4.87 3.07 -21.61
N ALA A 87 5.60 3.77 -20.72
CA ALA A 87 5.58 3.50 -19.29
C ALA A 87 4.23 3.90 -18.67
N THR A 88 3.72 5.08 -19.01
CA THR A 88 2.39 5.55 -18.58
C THR A 88 1.29 4.61 -19.05
N LEU A 89 1.35 4.12 -20.30
CA LEU A 89 0.38 3.16 -20.81
C LEU A 89 0.48 1.82 -20.06
N SER A 90 1.69 1.35 -19.74
CA SER A 90 1.88 0.11 -18.99
C SER A 90 1.35 0.20 -17.55
N ASP A 91 1.45 1.38 -16.93
CA ASP A 91 0.92 1.63 -15.59
C ASP A 91 -0.62 1.70 -15.61
N ILE A 92 -1.22 2.31 -16.64
CA ILE A 92 -2.68 2.31 -16.84
C ILE A 92 -3.20 0.90 -17.08
N VAL A 93 -2.55 0.13 -17.97
CA VAL A 93 -2.93 -1.25 -18.27
C VAL A 93 -2.82 -2.12 -17.02
N ARG A 94 -1.80 -1.91 -16.18
CA ARG A 94 -1.66 -2.63 -14.90
C ARG A 94 -2.73 -2.25 -13.88
N ALA A 95 -3.04 -0.96 -13.74
CA ALA A 95 -4.11 -0.53 -12.83
C ALA A 95 -5.46 -1.13 -13.25
N VAL A 96 -5.76 -1.10 -14.56
CA VAL A 96 -6.97 -1.73 -15.12
C VAL A 96 -6.94 -3.26 -14.91
N TRP A 97 -5.79 -3.91 -15.06
CA TRP A 97 -5.66 -5.35 -14.84
C TRP A 97 -5.91 -5.75 -13.39
N ASP A 98 -5.37 -5.01 -12.43
CA ASP A 98 -5.61 -5.24 -11.00
C ASP A 98 -7.10 -5.07 -10.66
N GLU A 99 -7.76 -4.10 -11.29
CA GLU A 99 -9.19 -3.86 -11.09
C GLU A 99 -10.06 -4.95 -11.74
N VAL A 100 -9.67 -5.46 -12.90
CA VAL A 100 -10.31 -6.62 -13.55
C VAL A 100 -10.12 -7.90 -12.73
N ALA A 101 -8.94 -8.13 -12.14
CA ALA A 101 -8.70 -9.28 -11.28
C ALA A 101 -9.59 -9.28 -10.03
N LEU A 102 -9.83 -8.10 -9.43
CA LEU A 102 -10.76 -7.93 -8.31
C LEU A 102 -12.22 -8.18 -8.72
N LEU A 103 -12.62 -7.75 -9.92
CA LEU A 103 -13.95 -8.03 -10.46
C LEU A 103 -14.14 -9.52 -10.78
N LEU A 104 -13.09 -10.18 -11.30
CA LEU A 104 -13.12 -11.61 -11.60
C LEU A 104 -13.26 -12.45 -10.32
N GLY A 105 -12.57 -12.07 -9.23
CA GLY A 105 -12.75 -12.65 -7.91
C GLY A 105 -14.18 -12.52 -7.37
N ARG A 106 -14.82 -11.35 -7.58
CA ARG A 106 -16.23 -11.17 -7.21
C ARG A 106 -17.17 -12.07 -8.02
N VAL A 107 -16.90 -12.29 -9.30
CA VAL A 107 -17.71 -13.18 -10.14
C VAL A 107 -17.56 -14.64 -9.69
N THR A 108 -16.34 -15.10 -9.38
CA THR A 108 -16.13 -16.48 -8.90
C THR A 108 -16.75 -16.72 -7.53
N ASP A 109 -16.74 -15.73 -6.63
CA ASP A 109 -17.45 -15.80 -5.35
C ASP A 109 -18.97 -15.84 -5.54
N LEU A 110 -19.51 -15.08 -6.49
CA LEU A 110 -20.94 -15.10 -6.82
C LEU A 110 -21.35 -16.46 -7.41
N VAL A 111 -20.54 -17.03 -8.31
CA VAL A 111 -20.75 -18.37 -8.87
C VAL A 111 -20.64 -19.44 -7.78
N ARG A 112 -19.68 -19.34 -6.86
CA ARG A 112 -19.59 -20.26 -5.70
C ARG A 112 -20.76 -20.10 -4.73
N GLY A 113 -21.33 -18.90 -4.59
CA GLY A 113 -22.51 -18.67 -3.77
C GLY A 113 -23.81 -19.19 -4.39
N VAL A 114 -23.89 -19.21 -5.73
CA VAL A 114 -25.07 -19.65 -6.49
C VAL A 114 -25.01 -21.15 -6.84
N ALA A 115 -23.82 -21.71 -7.09
CA ALA A 115 -23.62 -23.14 -7.40
C ALA A 115 -24.24 -24.13 -6.39
N PRO A 116 -24.16 -23.94 -5.05
CA PRO A 116 -24.78 -24.87 -4.11
C PRO A 116 -26.31 -24.78 -4.09
N ARG A 117 -26.93 -23.82 -4.79
CA ARG A 117 -28.39 -23.73 -4.96
C ARG A 117 -28.89 -24.36 -6.26
N LEU A 118 -27.99 -24.73 -7.17
CA LEU A 118 -28.32 -25.34 -8.47
C LEU A 118 -27.92 -26.82 -8.57
N LEU A 119 -27.15 -27.33 -7.61
CA LEU A 119 -26.88 -28.76 -7.48
C LEU A 119 -27.97 -29.39 -6.58
N PRO A 120 -28.96 -30.12 -7.14
CA PRO A 120 -29.89 -30.89 -6.33
C PRO A 120 -29.09 -31.92 -5.53
N ARG A 121 -29.32 -31.92 -4.20
CA ARG A 121 -28.84 -32.94 -3.27
C ARG A 121 -29.25 -34.32 -3.82
N PRO A 122 -28.32 -35.27 -4.05
CA PRO A 122 -28.70 -36.61 -4.47
C PRO A 122 -29.54 -37.24 -3.35
N ALA A 123 -30.72 -37.74 -3.73
CA ALA A 123 -31.65 -38.36 -2.80
C ALA A 123 -30.98 -39.55 -2.11
N GLU A 124 -31.01 -39.53 -0.78
CA GLU A 124 -30.62 -40.65 0.08
C GLU A 124 -31.56 -41.82 -0.24
N THR A 125 -31.06 -42.79 -1.01
CA THR A 125 -31.73 -44.08 -1.18
C THR A 125 -31.34 -44.94 0.01
N ASN A 126 -32.27 -45.06 0.97
CA ASN A 126 -32.21 -46.08 2.02
C ASN A 126 -32.47 -47.45 1.38
N PRO A 127 -31.54 -48.42 1.47
CA PRO A 127 -31.91 -49.81 1.34
C PRO A 127 -32.40 -50.34 2.70
N THR A 128 -33.57 -50.96 2.63
CA THR A 128 -34.24 -51.80 3.65
C THR A 128 -33.35 -52.84 4.30
#